data_AF-A0A0T6A6P3-F1
#
_entry.id   AF-A0A0T6A6P3-F1
#
_cell.length_a   1.000
_cell.length_b   1.000
_cell.length_c   1.000
_cell.angle_alpha   90.00
_cell.angle_beta   90.00
_cell.angle_gamma   90.00
#
_symmetry.space_group_name_H-M   'P 1'
#
loop_
_entity.id
_entity.type
_entity.pdbx_description
1 polymer ?
#
loop_
_entity_poly.entity_id
_entity_poly.type
_entity_poly.pdbx_seq_one_letter_code
_entity_poly.pdbx_strand_id
1 'polypeptide(L)'
;MGGQGQQVPRTITLKELGLTGEAWMPLSISAVVFLVVALSALLVTMPAWYVLGIGRPFLPGFLMPVTAFVMLLITTGGLTVAWSAANISFLALWEVLGKKTTFASVRLFSGLSLLIVWFLVATFLHIYAAPRPELEALVLSQNPALHYALYTFHGYNDAMHIVFAVAALAMLWGCGDGLLRNPVAQVVTLVLIWLTFFSLSLTIGLHSVTVRLTAG
;
A
#
# COMPACT_ATOMS: atom_id res chain seq x y z
N MET A 1 -15.08 34.10 -26.57
CA MET A 1 -14.51 32.89 -27.21
C MET A 1 -13.03 32.82 -26.84
N GLY A 2 -12.71 32.26 -25.67
CA GLY A 2 -11.33 32.06 -25.24
C GLY A 2 -10.84 30.72 -25.77
N GLY A 3 -9.86 30.75 -26.67
CA GLY A 3 -9.23 29.53 -27.18
C GLY A 3 -8.63 28.76 -26.02
N GLN A 4 -9.20 27.58 -25.72
CA GLN A 4 -8.52 26.57 -24.94
C GLN A 4 -7.29 26.17 -25.73
N GLY A 5 -6.14 26.77 -25.38
CA GLY A 5 -4.85 26.37 -25.90
C GLY A 5 -4.71 24.88 -25.65
N GLN A 6 -4.71 24.11 -26.74
CA GLN A 6 -4.49 22.67 -26.73
C GLN A 6 -3.10 22.47 -26.10
N GLN A 7 -3.05 22.18 -24.81
CA GLN A 7 -1.80 21.88 -24.12
C GLN A 7 -1.27 20.59 -24.74
N VAL A 8 -0.26 20.72 -25.60
CA VAL A 8 0.43 19.59 -26.19
C VAL A 8 0.98 18.75 -25.03
N PRO A 9 0.65 17.45 -24.94
CA PRO A 9 1.10 16.60 -23.85
C PRO A 9 2.62 16.62 -23.75
N ARG A 10 3.16 17.05 -22.60
CA ARG A 10 4.61 17.06 -22.39
C ARG A 10 5.12 15.63 -22.45
N THR A 11 6.13 15.41 -23.29
CA THR A 11 6.86 14.15 -23.30
C THR A 11 7.75 14.10 -22.07
N ILE A 12 7.64 13.04 -21.28
CA ILE A 12 8.45 12.81 -20.09
C ILE A 12 9.54 11.82 -20.47
N THR A 13 10.79 12.14 -20.17
CA THR A 13 11.90 11.21 -20.38
C THR A 13 12.08 10.30 -19.17
N LEU A 14 12.57 9.07 -19.37
CA LEU A 14 12.96 8.17 -18.26
C LEU A 14 13.96 8.82 -17.28
N LYS A 15 14.80 9.74 -17.79
CA LYS A 15 15.73 10.54 -16.98
C LYS A 15 15.00 11.46 -16.00
N GLU A 16 13.90 12.08 -16.41
CA GLU A 16 13.02 12.90 -15.55
C GLU A 16 12.17 12.06 -14.59
N LEU A 17 11.98 10.76 -14.87
CA LEU A 17 11.17 9.84 -14.05
C LEU A 17 11.92 9.18 -12.89
N GLY A 18 13.26 9.27 -12.81
CA GLY A 18 13.92 8.66 -11.65
C GLY A 18 15.43 8.43 -11.68
N LEU A 19 16.22 9.10 -12.54
CA LEU A 19 17.68 8.89 -12.56
C LEU A 19 18.49 10.19 -12.36
N THR A 20 17.86 11.23 -11.82
CA THR A 20 18.55 12.45 -11.36
C THR A 20 18.47 12.54 -9.83
N GLY A 21 19.51 13.11 -9.20
CA GLY A 21 19.60 13.27 -7.74
C GLY A 21 18.40 13.99 -7.10
N GLU A 22 17.66 14.78 -7.89
CA GLU A 22 16.49 15.55 -7.45
C GLU A 22 15.28 14.67 -7.11
N ALA A 23 15.12 13.51 -7.75
CA ALA A 23 14.03 12.57 -7.46
C ALA A 23 14.23 11.78 -6.13
N TRP A 24 15.45 11.73 -5.62
CA TRP A 24 15.78 11.00 -4.38
C TRP A 24 15.29 11.71 -3.12
N MET A 25 15.22 13.04 -3.14
CA MET A 25 14.82 13.83 -1.97
C MET A 25 13.34 13.62 -1.60
N PRO A 26 12.36 13.74 -2.51
CA PRO A 26 10.96 13.42 -2.21
C PRO A 26 10.74 11.98 -1.75
N LEU A 27 11.44 11.01 -2.37
CA LEU A 27 11.38 9.61 -1.99
C LEU A 27 11.87 9.40 -0.55
N SER A 28 13.06 9.92 -0.22
CA SER A 28 13.65 9.79 1.12
C SER A 28 12.79 10.43 2.19
N ILE A 29 12.28 11.64 1.94
CA ILE A 29 11.37 12.33 2.87
C ILE A 29 10.10 11.51 3.07
N SER A 30 9.48 11.02 2.00
CA SER A 30 8.26 10.20 2.10
C SER A 30 8.48 8.92 2.90
N ALA A 31 9.63 8.26 2.73
CA ALA A 31 9.98 7.05 3.47
C ALA A 31 10.17 7.32 4.97
N VAL A 32 10.83 8.43 5.32
CA VAL A 32 11.00 8.85 6.72
C VAL A 32 9.65 9.19 7.35
N VAL A 33 8.81 9.98 6.66
CA VAL A 33 7.47 10.34 7.14
C VAL A 33 6.62 9.07 7.35
N PHE A 34 6.61 8.17 6.38
CA PHE A 34 5.92 6.89 6.50
C PHE A 34 6.44 6.08 7.69
N LEU A 35 7.75 5.96 7.86
CA LEU A 35 8.34 5.18 8.95
C LEU A 35 7.97 5.76 10.32
N VAL A 36 7.97 7.08 10.47
CA VAL A 36 7.54 7.76 11.70
C VAL A 36 6.07 7.46 12.00
N VAL A 37 5.20 7.50 10.98
CA VAL A 37 3.77 7.17 11.15
C VAL A 37 3.58 5.69 11.51
N ALA A 38 4.26 4.78 10.82
CA ALA A 38 4.18 3.34 11.04
C ALA A 38 4.71 2.95 12.44
N LEU A 39 5.82 3.54 12.87
CA LEU A 39 6.38 3.33 14.22
C LEU A 39 5.47 3.91 15.29
N SER A 40 4.89 5.09 15.06
CA SER A 40 3.92 5.68 16.01
C SER A 40 2.70 4.78 16.16
N ALA A 41 2.18 4.23 15.05
CA ALA A 41 1.11 3.26 15.07
C ALA A 41 1.50 2.00 15.87
N LEU A 42 2.70 1.44 15.64
CA LEU A 42 3.22 0.31 16.41
C LEU A 42 3.27 0.61 17.92
N LEU A 43 3.80 1.77 18.31
CA LEU A 43 3.95 2.13 19.73
C LEU A 43 2.59 2.29 20.43
N VAL A 44 1.62 2.91 19.76
CA VAL A 44 0.27 3.11 20.31
C VAL A 44 -0.54 1.81 20.36
N THR A 45 -0.30 0.90 19.41
CA THR A 45 -1.10 -0.33 19.26
C THR A 45 -0.35 -1.60 19.64
N MET A 46 0.82 -1.50 20.28
CA MET A 46 1.76 -2.61 20.53
C MET A 46 1.10 -3.91 21.03
N PRO A 47 0.14 -3.89 21.97
CA PRO A 47 -0.55 -5.10 22.42
C PRO A 47 -1.33 -5.82 21.31
N ALA A 48 -1.89 -5.09 20.34
CA ALA A 48 -2.63 -5.65 19.22
C ALA A 48 -1.72 -6.39 18.23
N TRP A 49 -0.42 -6.08 18.17
CA TRP A 49 0.53 -6.73 17.26
C TRP A 49 0.89 -8.15 17.68
N TYR A 50 0.67 -8.50 18.95
CA TYR A 50 0.79 -9.89 19.40
C TYR A 50 -0.09 -10.82 18.57
N VAL A 51 -1.30 -10.38 18.19
CA VAL A 51 -2.24 -11.13 17.36
C VAL A 51 -1.63 -11.54 16.02
N LEU A 52 -0.86 -10.65 15.38
CA LEU A 52 -0.18 -10.94 14.11
C LEU A 52 1.04 -11.87 14.28
N GLY A 53 1.52 -12.03 15.51
CA GLY A 53 2.56 -12.99 15.88
C GLY A 53 2.03 -14.36 16.30
N ILE A 54 0.74 -14.49 16.62
CA ILE A 54 0.11 -15.76 16.99
C ILE A 54 0.22 -16.71 15.78
N GLY A 55 0.92 -17.82 15.95
CA GLY A 55 1.23 -18.79 14.88
C GLY A 55 2.70 -18.85 14.46
N ARG A 56 3.60 -18.13 15.13
CA ARG A 56 5.05 -18.23 14.95
C ARG A 56 5.70 -18.84 16.20
N PRO A 57 5.85 -20.18 16.29
CA PRO A 57 6.25 -20.87 17.52
C PRO A 57 7.72 -20.64 17.91
N PHE A 58 8.52 -20.02 17.05
CA PHE A 58 9.98 -19.94 17.20
C PHE A 58 10.50 -18.65 17.85
N LEU A 59 9.62 -17.73 18.27
CA LEU A 59 10.03 -16.44 18.83
C LEU A 59 9.53 -16.27 20.27
N PRO A 60 10.38 -15.75 21.18
CA PRO A 60 9.94 -15.30 22.50
C PRO A 60 8.76 -14.33 22.38
N GLY A 61 7.75 -14.47 23.25
CA GLY A 61 6.53 -13.68 23.18
C GLY A 61 6.76 -12.17 23.08
N PHE A 62 7.73 -11.63 23.83
CA PHE A 62 8.07 -10.20 23.82
C PHE A 62 8.61 -9.67 22.48
N LEU A 63 9.10 -10.54 21.59
CA LEU A 63 9.57 -10.16 20.24
C LEU A 63 8.47 -10.23 19.18
N MET A 64 7.33 -10.88 19.48
CA MET A 64 6.24 -11.07 18.51
C MET A 64 5.73 -9.77 17.89
N PRO A 65 5.49 -8.68 18.64
CA PRO A 65 5.06 -7.41 18.05
C PRO A 65 6.06 -6.83 17.05
N VAL A 66 7.34 -6.84 17.43
CA VAL A 66 8.43 -6.29 16.62
C VAL A 66 8.64 -7.11 15.36
N THR A 67 8.62 -8.44 15.47
CA THR A 67 8.76 -9.29 14.28
C THR A 67 7.56 -9.20 13.35
N ALA A 68 6.33 -9.13 13.87
CA ALA A 68 5.15 -8.90 13.05
C ALA A 68 5.25 -7.56 12.29
N PHE A 69 5.70 -6.50 12.98
CA PHE A 69 5.95 -5.20 12.37
C PHE A 69 7.01 -5.23 11.28
N VAL A 70 8.18 -5.83 11.55
CA VAL A 70 9.25 -5.96 10.55
C VAL A 70 8.77 -6.71 9.32
N MET A 71 8.01 -7.78 9.48
CA MET A 71 7.47 -8.54 8.35
C MET A 71 6.47 -7.71 7.54
N LEU A 72 5.63 -6.93 8.20
CA LEU A 72 4.74 -6.00 7.50
C LEU A 72 5.51 -4.91 6.75
N LEU A 73 6.61 -4.39 7.31
CA LEU A 73 7.50 -3.47 6.58
C LEU A 73 8.14 -4.15 5.36
N ILE A 74 8.59 -5.40 5.48
CA ILE A 74 9.14 -6.17 4.35
C ILE A 74 8.07 -6.38 3.28
N THR A 75 6.84 -6.77 3.65
CA THR A 75 5.73 -6.93 2.71
C THR A 75 5.36 -5.60 2.05
N THR A 76 5.32 -4.51 2.81
CA THR A 76 5.04 -3.15 2.30
C THR A 76 6.11 -2.73 1.29
N GLY A 77 7.39 -2.93 1.63
CA GLY A 77 8.51 -2.66 0.74
C GLY A 77 8.46 -3.52 -0.53
N GLY A 78 8.19 -4.82 -0.38
CA GLY A 78 8.02 -5.73 -1.51
C GLY A 78 6.89 -5.32 -2.45
N LEU A 79 5.72 -4.95 -1.92
CA LEU A 79 4.59 -4.44 -2.70
C LEU A 79 4.95 -3.12 -3.42
N THR A 80 5.70 -2.24 -2.76
CA THR A 80 6.13 -0.96 -3.35
C THR A 80 7.11 -1.18 -4.50
N VAL A 81 8.07 -2.09 -4.33
CA VAL A 81 9.02 -2.47 -5.39
C VAL A 81 8.29 -3.16 -6.54
N ALA A 82 7.37 -4.08 -6.27
CA ALA A 82 6.58 -4.76 -7.29
C ALA A 82 5.72 -3.78 -8.09
N TRP A 83 5.07 -2.84 -7.41
CA TRP A 83 4.31 -1.77 -8.06
C TRP A 83 5.20 -0.87 -8.94
N SER A 84 6.36 -0.48 -8.44
CA SER A 84 7.32 0.34 -9.20
C SER A 84 7.84 -0.41 -10.43
N ALA A 85 8.19 -1.68 -10.29
CA ALA A 85 8.65 -2.55 -11.38
C ALA A 85 7.56 -2.75 -12.43
N ALA A 86 6.30 -2.92 -12.02
CA ALA A 86 5.16 -3.00 -12.93
C ALA A 86 5.03 -1.70 -13.75
N ASN A 87 5.09 -0.53 -13.09
CA ASN A 87 5.02 0.76 -13.77
C ASN A 87 6.17 0.95 -14.78
N ILE A 88 7.40 0.64 -14.39
CA ILE A 88 8.57 0.72 -15.29
C ILE A 88 8.41 -0.22 -16.49
N SER A 89 7.97 -1.46 -16.25
CA SER A 89 7.77 -2.44 -17.33
C SER A 89 6.71 -1.99 -18.33
N PHE A 90 5.61 -1.40 -17.85
CA PHE A 90 4.58 -0.84 -18.72
C PHE A 90 5.07 0.34 -19.53
N LEU A 91 5.83 1.26 -18.91
CA LEU A 91 6.40 2.40 -19.62
C LEU A 91 7.43 1.96 -20.66
N ALA A 92 8.28 0.98 -20.34
CA ALA A 92 9.22 0.40 -21.29
C ALA A 92 8.49 -0.26 -22.48
N LEU A 93 7.42 -1.03 -22.21
CA LEU A 93 6.58 -1.59 -23.27
C LEU A 93 5.92 -0.51 -24.12
N TRP A 94 5.45 0.58 -23.49
CA TRP A 94 4.84 1.72 -24.18
C TRP A 94 5.81 2.39 -25.15
N GLU A 95 7.07 2.54 -24.75
CA GLU A 95 8.14 3.07 -25.59
C GLU A 95 8.51 2.10 -26.74
N VAL A 96 8.58 0.79 -26.48
CA VAL A 96 8.81 -0.24 -27.51
C VAL A 96 7.71 -0.21 -28.59
N LEU A 97 6.47 0.11 -28.22
CA LEU A 97 5.35 0.28 -29.16
C LEU A 97 5.39 1.62 -29.93
N GLY A 98 6.48 2.39 -29.83
CA GLY A 98 6.67 3.67 -30.51
C GLY A 98 5.78 4.79 -29.99
N LYS A 99 5.19 4.64 -28.80
CA LYS A 99 4.34 5.66 -28.18
C LYS A 99 5.18 6.56 -27.28
N LYS A 100 4.85 7.86 -27.26
CA LYS A 100 5.51 8.82 -26.37
C LYS A 100 4.98 8.66 -24.94
N THR A 101 5.89 8.62 -23.98
CA THR A 101 5.58 8.67 -22.55
C THR A 101 5.13 10.09 -22.18
N THR A 102 3.92 10.21 -21.64
CA THR A 102 3.31 11.48 -21.20
C THR A 102 2.86 11.34 -19.75
N PHE A 103 2.57 12.45 -19.07
CA PHE A 103 2.05 12.37 -17.70
C PHE A 103 0.71 11.64 -17.64
N ALA A 104 -0.11 11.77 -18.70
CA ALA A 104 -1.37 11.04 -18.83
C ALA A 104 -1.15 9.52 -18.85
N SER A 105 -0.14 9.02 -19.60
CA SER A 105 0.17 7.60 -19.62
C SER A 105 0.75 7.14 -18.28
N VAL A 106 1.65 7.90 -17.66
CA VAL A 106 2.20 7.58 -16.32
C VAL A 106 1.08 7.49 -15.28
N ARG A 107 0.20 8.49 -15.20
CA ARG A 107 -0.97 8.47 -14.33
C ARG A 107 -1.84 7.24 -14.54
N LEU A 108 -2.13 6.92 -15.79
CA LEU A 108 -3.02 5.83 -16.14
C LEU A 108 -2.42 4.48 -15.74
N PHE A 109 -1.13 4.25 -16.00
CA PHE A 109 -0.45 3.02 -15.58
C PHE A 109 -0.25 2.93 -14.07
N SER A 110 0.10 4.04 -13.40
CA SER A 110 0.23 4.09 -11.95
C SER A 110 -1.10 3.85 -11.24
N GLY A 111 -2.19 4.40 -11.78
CA GLY A 111 -3.53 4.16 -11.27
C GLY A 111 -4.01 2.72 -11.52
N LEU A 112 -3.85 2.20 -12.74
CA LEU A 112 -4.24 0.83 -13.06
C LEU A 112 -3.45 -0.20 -12.26
N SER A 113 -2.13 -0.01 -12.09
CA SER A 113 -1.30 -0.92 -11.29
C SER A 113 -1.70 -0.90 -9.81
N LEU A 114 -2.05 0.26 -9.24
CA LEU A 114 -2.63 0.35 -7.89
C LEU A 114 -3.95 -0.43 -7.79
N LEU A 115 -4.85 -0.25 -8.76
CA LEU A 115 -6.14 -0.93 -8.79
C LEU A 115 -6.03 -2.44 -8.99
N ILE A 116 -5.08 -2.91 -9.81
CA ILE A 116 -4.85 -4.35 -10.05
C ILE A 116 -4.27 -5.01 -8.81
N VAL A 117 -3.26 -4.40 -8.16
CA VAL A 117 -2.70 -4.92 -6.91
C VAL A 117 -3.79 -4.99 -5.83
N TRP A 118 -4.63 -3.96 -5.75
CA TRP A 118 -5.79 -3.96 -4.87
C TRP A 118 -6.78 -5.08 -5.19
N PHE A 119 -7.21 -5.19 -6.46
CA PHE A 119 -8.17 -6.20 -6.89
C PHE A 119 -7.66 -7.62 -6.65
N LEU A 120 -6.39 -7.88 -6.94
CA LEU A 120 -5.76 -9.19 -6.69
C LEU A 120 -5.79 -9.55 -5.21
N VAL A 121 -5.42 -8.60 -4.34
CA VAL A 121 -5.45 -8.84 -2.90
C VAL A 121 -6.89 -9.00 -2.42
N ALA A 122 -7.80 -8.08 -2.74
CA ALA A 122 -9.21 -8.17 -2.34
C ALA A 122 -9.87 -9.49 -2.78
N THR A 123 -9.61 -9.93 -4.02
CA THR A 123 -10.14 -11.19 -4.58
C THR A 123 -9.55 -12.41 -3.88
N PHE A 124 -8.23 -12.46 -3.70
CA PHE A 124 -7.58 -13.56 -2.99
C PHE A 124 -8.12 -13.70 -1.56
N LEU A 125 -8.28 -12.57 -0.88
CA LEU A 125 -8.72 -12.50 0.50
C LEU A 125 -10.20 -12.88 0.67
N HIS A 126 -11.09 -12.36 -0.18
CA HIS A 126 -12.52 -12.70 -0.13
C HIS A 126 -12.82 -14.17 -0.51
N ILE A 127 -12.04 -14.77 -1.39
CA ILE A 127 -12.28 -16.16 -1.83
C ILE A 127 -11.77 -17.17 -0.79
N TYR A 128 -10.61 -16.93 -0.16
CA TYR A 128 -9.94 -17.93 0.67
C TYR A 128 -10.07 -17.74 2.19
N ALA A 129 -10.55 -16.58 2.66
CA ALA A 129 -10.56 -16.25 4.09
C ALA A 129 -11.93 -15.81 4.64
N ALA A 130 -13.03 -16.23 4.00
CA ALA A 130 -14.37 -15.89 4.45
C ALA A 130 -14.60 -16.32 5.93
N PRO A 131 -15.06 -15.40 6.80
CA PRO A 131 -15.23 -15.69 8.22
C PRO A 131 -16.32 -16.75 8.45
N ARG A 132 -15.98 -17.81 9.20
CA ARG A 132 -16.95 -18.80 9.67
C ARG A 132 -17.56 -18.33 10.99
N PRO A 133 -18.90 -18.28 11.14
CA PRO A 133 -19.56 -17.82 12.38
C PRO A 133 -19.13 -18.60 13.63
N GLU A 134 -18.82 -19.89 13.46
CA GLU A 134 -18.35 -20.78 14.54
C GLU A 134 -16.95 -20.41 15.03
N LEU A 135 -16.07 -19.97 14.13
CA LEU A 135 -14.72 -19.51 14.45
C LEU A 135 -14.76 -18.17 15.20
N GLU A 136 -15.68 -17.28 14.80
CA GLU A 136 -15.86 -15.97 15.44
C GLU A 136 -16.25 -16.12 16.91
N ALA A 137 -17.23 -16.98 17.20
CA ALA A 137 -17.65 -17.25 18.58
C ALA A 137 -16.54 -17.91 19.41
N LEU A 138 -15.78 -18.83 18.81
CA LEU A 138 -14.64 -19.47 19.45
C LEU A 138 -13.53 -18.46 19.78
N VAL A 139 -13.14 -17.63 18.82
CA VAL A 139 -12.12 -16.58 19.00
C VAL A 139 -12.56 -15.54 20.02
N LEU A 140 -13.83 -15.14 20.02
CA LEU A 140 -14.37 -14.21 21.02
C LEU A 140 -14.24 -14.77 22.45
N SER A 141 -14.53 -16.06 22.63
CA SER A 141 -14.48 -16.71 23.94
C SER A 141 -13.05 -16.96 24.44
N GLN A 142 -12.10 -17.24 23.53
CA GLN A 142 -10.73 -17.58 23.89
C GLN A 142 -9.79 -16.36 23.93
N ASN A 143 -10.02 -15.39 23.06
CA ASN A 143 -9.15 -14.22 22.92
C ASN A 143 -9.93 -13.00 22.35
N PRO A 144 -10.56 -12.18 23.22
CA PRO A 144 -11.33 -11.00 22.80
C PRO A 144 -10.50 -9.97 22.01
N ALA A 145 -9.20 -9.88 22.26
CA ALA A 145 -8.30 -8.99 21.52
C ALA A 145 -8.07 -9.48 20.08
N LEU A 146 -7.93 -10.80 19.90
CA LEU A 146 -7.88 -11.45 18.59
C LEU A 146 -9.20 -11.26 17.82
N HIS A 147 -10.34 -11.38 18.51
CA HIS A 147 -11.64 -11.10 17.91
C HIS A 147 -11.74 -9.67 17.40
N TYR A 148 -11.42 -8.69 18.25
CA TYR A 148 -11.45 -7.27 17.85
C TYR A 148 -10.52 -7.00 16.66
N ALA A 149 -9.32 -7.56 16.64
CA ALA A 149 -8.36 -7.41 15.55
C ALA A 149 -8.87 -8.00 14.22
N LEU A 150 -9.44 -9.22 14.26
CA LEU A 150 -9.83 -9.96 13.06
C LEU A 150 -11.19 -9.55 12.49
N TYR A 151 -12.14 -9.14 13.33
CA TYR A 151 -13.53 -8.91 12.90
C TYR A 151 -13.93 -7.42 12.91
N THR A 152 -13.42 -6.64 13.86
CA THR A 152 -13.77 -5.22 13.97
C THR A 152 -12.74 -4.33 13.27
N PHE A 153 -11.47 -4.42 13.69
CA PHE A 153 -10.38 -3.61 13.15
C PHE A 153 -10.09 -3.94 11.67
N HIS A 154 -10.26 -5.20 11.28
CA HIS A 154 -10.09 -5.65 9.90
C HIS A 154 -10.95 -4.84 8.91
N GLY A 155 -12.25 -4.68 9.17
CA GLY A 155 -13.13 -3.91 8.29
C GLY A 155 -12.75 -2.43 8.22
N TYR A 156 -12.28 -1.85 9.32
CA TYR A 156 -11.76 -0.48 9.32
C TYR A 156 -10.46 -0.36 8.50
N ASN A 157 -9.54 -1.31 8.64
CA ASN A 157 -8.30 -1.34 7.85
C ASN A 157 -8.61 -1.51 6.35
N ASP A 158 -9.63 -2.29 6.02
CA ASP A 158 -10.07 -2.45 4.63
C ASP A 158 -10.59 -1.15 4.02
N ALA A 159 -11.37 -0.39 4.78
CA ALA A 159 -11.79 0.94 4.36
C ALA A 159 -10.60 1.91 4.23
N MET A 160 -9.60 1.83 5.12
CA MET A 160 -8.47 2.76 5.15
C MET A 160 -7.55 2.64 3.93
N HIS A 161 -7.19 1.43 3.49
CA HIS A 161 -6.39 1.32 2.26
C HIS A 161 -7.14 1.83 1.03
N ILE A 162 -8.47 1.69 0.97
CA ILE A 162 -9.28 2.28 -0.11
C ILE A 162 -9.21 3.80 -0.04
N VAL A 163 -9.36 4.39 1.14
CA VAL A 163 -9.26 5.84 1.33
C VAL A 163 -7.88 6.35 0.91
N PHE A 164 -6.80 5.68 1.31
CA PHE A 164 -5.44 6.07 0.91
C PHE A 164 -5.20 5.92 -0.59
N ALA A 165 -5.69 4.84 -1.21
CA ALA A 165 -5.58 4.63 -2.65
C ALA A 165 -6.35 5.70 -3.42
N VAL A 166 -7.59 6.00 -3.03
CA VAL A 166 -8.41 7.06 -3.64
C VAL A 166 -7.74 8.43 -3.46
N ALA A 167 -7.19 8.73 -2.30
CA ALA A 167 -6.45 9.97 -2.07
C ALA A 167 -5.18 10.05 -2.94
N ALA A 168 -4.42 8.96 -3.08
CA ALA A 168 -3.26 8.89 -3.96
C ALA A 168 -3.66 9.11 -5.43
N LEU A 169 -4.74 8.47 -5.88
CA LEU A 169 -5.30 8.68 -7.22
C LEU A 169 -5.80 10.12 -7.40
N ALA A 170 -6.45 10.70 -6.41
CA ALA A 170 -6.92 12.08 -6.45
C ALA A 170 -5.75 13.06 -6.57
N MET A 171 -4.62 12.81 -5.89
CA MET A 171 -3.39 13.59 -6.05
C MET A 171 -2.81 13.43 -7.46
N LEU A 172 -2.72 12.20 -7.96
CA LEU A 172 -2.23 11.91 -9.31
C LEU A 172 -3.07 12.59 -10.40
N TRP A 173 -4.41 12.59 -10.26
CA TRP A 173 -5.34 13.20 -11.22
C TRP A 173 -5.50 14.71 -11.04
N GLY A 174 -5.51 15.20 -9.80
CA GLY A 174 -5.74 16.59 -9.46
C GLY A 174 -4.52 17.48 -9.67
N CYS A 175 -3.31 16.99 -9.36
CA CYS A 175 -2.08 17.77 -9.55
C CYS A 175 -1.57 17.73 -11.01
N GLY A 176 -1.88 16.68 -11.78
CA GLY A 176 -1.43 16.56 -13.16
C GLY A 176 0.09 16.75 -13.31
N ASP A 177 0.51 17.37 -14.41
CA ASP A 177 1.92 17.69 -14.67
C ASP A 177 2.57 18.57 -13.57
N GLY A 178 1.75 19.30 -12.80
CA GLY A 178 2.19 20.09 -11.66
C GLY A 178 2.76 19.25 -10.52
N LEU A 179 2.42 17.96 -10.44
CA LEU A 179 2.99 17.03 -9.47
C LEU A 179 4.51 16.94 -9.60
N LEU A 180 5.05 16.92 -10.82
CA LEU A 180 6.51 16.87 -11.06
C LEU A 180 7.25 18.13 -10.61
N ARG A 181 6.54 19.23 -10.39
CA ARG A 181 7.12 20.53 -10.01
C ARG A 181 6.92 20.87 -8.55
N ASN A 182 6.14 20.09 -7.81
CA ASN A 182 5.80 20.35 -6.42
C ASN A 182 6.31 19.20 -5.53
N PRO A 183 7.48 19.36 -4.88
CA PRO A 183 8.05 18.34 -4.00
C PRO A 183 7.13 17.92 -2.86
N VAL A 184 6.33 18.85 -2.32
CA VAL A 184 5.37 18.55 -1.24
C VAL A 184 4.28 17.62 -1.76
N ALA A 185 3.73 17.91 -2.95
CA ALA A 185 2.71 17.07 -3.55
C ALA A 185 3.26 15.66 -3.89
N GLN A 186 4.53 15.56 -4.30
CA GLN A 186 5.21 14.28 -4.51
C GLN A 186 5.35 13.49 -3.21
N VAL A 187 5.83 14.12 -2.13
CA VAL A 187 5.95 13.50 -0.81
C VAL A 187 4.59 13.01 -0.32
N VAL A 188 3.55 13.84 -0.37
CA VAL A 188 2.20 13.46 0.06
C VAL A 188 1.68 12.27 -0.75
N THR A 189 1.82 12.30 -2.07
CA THR A 189 1.38 11.20 -2.95
C THR A 189 2.12 9.91 -2.61
N LEU A 190 3.43 9.96 -2.42
CA LEU A 190 4.24 8.80 -2.04
C LEU A 190 3.86 8.26 -0.66
N VAL A 191 3.65 9.12 0.34
CA VAL A 191 3.19 8.71 1.68
C VAL A 191 1.84 8.01 1.60
N LEU A 192 0.90 8.50 0.79
CA LEU A 192 -0.40 7.84 0.58
C LEU A 192 -0.23 6.45 -0.07
N ILE A 193 0.70 6.30 -1.02
CA ILE A 193 1.02 5.00 -1.62
C ILE A 193 1.63 4.05 -0.57
N TRP A 194 2.59 4.52 0.24
CA TRP A 194 3.17 3.75 1.34
C TRP A 194 2.10 3.28 2.34
N LEU A 195 1.21 4.18 2.75
CA LEU A 195 0.10 3.87 3.67
C LEU A 195 -0.90 2.89 3.04
N THR A 196 -1.15 2.99 1.74
CA THR A 196 -1.96 2.03 0.99
C THR A 196 -1.36 0.63 1.07
N PHE A 197 -0.07 0.48 0.74
CA PHE A 197 0.59 -0.83 0.79
C PHE A 197 0.82 -1.36 2.20
N PHE A 198 1.01 -0.48 3.19
CA PHE A 198 1.11 -0.87 4.58
C PHE A 198 -0.22 -1.42 5.10
N SER A 199 -1.32 -0.71 4.84
CA SER A 199 -2.65 -1.16 5.20
C SER A 199 -3.03 -2.44 4.47
N LEU A 200 -2.65 -2.59 3.19
CA LEU A 200 -2.82 -3.84 2.44
C LEU A 200 -2.03 -4.99 3.04
N SER A 201 -0.78 -4.73 3.43
CA SER A 201 0.06 -5.72 4.11
C SER A 201 -0.57 -6.16 5.43
N LEU A 202 -1.16 -5.21 6.18
CA LEU A 202 -1.87 -5.49 7.42
C LEU A 202 -3.10 -6.38 7.19
N THR A 203 -3.90 -6.13 6.14
CA THR A 203 -5.01 -7.00 5.76
C THR A 203 -4.49 -8.41 5.44
N ILE A 204 -3.44 -8.54 4.62
CA ILE A 204 -2.81 -9.85 4.30
C ILE A 204 -2.33 -10.55 5.58
N GLY A 205 -1.71 -9.81 6.50
CA GLY A 205 -1.25 -10.31 7.79
C GLY A 205 -2.39 -10.87 8.65
N LEU A 206 -3.47 -10.09 8.80
CA LEU A 206 -4.66 -10.50 9.55
C LEU A 206 -5.32 -11.73 8.93
N HIS A 207 -5.45 -11.77 7.60
CA HIS A 207 -5.97 -12.93 6.89
C HIS A 207 -5.10 -14.18 7.01
N SER A 208 -3.77 -14.03 7.00
CA SER A 208 -2.86 -15.16 7.21
C SER A 208 -3.05 -15.78 8.60
N VAL A 209 -3.33 -14.95 9.62
CA VAL A 209 -3.68 -15.43 10.96
C VAL A 209 -5.02 -16.17 10.94
N THR A 210 -6.05 -15.60 10.31
CA THR A 210 -7.38 -16.26 10.18
C THR A 210 -7.25 -17.64 9.53
N VAL A 211 -6.53 -17.75 8.41
CA VAL A 211 -6.31 -19.02 7.71
C VAL A 211 -5.61 -20.04 8.61
N ARG A 212 -4.56 -19.63 9.35
CA ARG A 212 -3.86 -20.51 10.28
C ARG A 212 -4.74 -21.01 11.41
N LEU A 213 -5.63 -20.17 11.94
CA LEU A 213 -6.57 -20.57 12.99
C LEU A 213 -7.65 -21.53 12.46
N THR A 214 -7.99 -21.45 11.17
CA THR A 214 -8.96 -22.36 10.54
C THR A 214 -8.38 -23.68 10.04
N ALA A 215 -7.06 -23.73 9.78
CA ALA A 215 -6.38 -24.88 9.19
C ALA A 215 -5.88 -25.90 10.24
N GLY A 216 -6.54 -25.96 11.40
CA GLY A 216 -6.24 -26.91 12.48
C GLY A 216 -6.09 -28.34 12.00
#